data_AF-A0A199VRF3-F1
#
_entry.id   AF-A0A199VRF3-F1
#
_cell.length_a   1.000
_cell.length_b   1.000
_cell.length_c   1.000
_cell.angle_alpha   90.00
_cell.angle_beta   90.00
_cell.angle_gamma   90.00
#
_symmetry.space_group_name_H-M   'P 1'
#
loop_
_entity.id
_entity.type
_entity.pdbx_description
1 polymer ?
#
loop_
_entity_poly.entity_id
_entity_poly.type
_entity_poly.pdbx_seq_one_letter_code
_entity_poly.pdbx_strand_id
1 'polypeptide(L)'
;MGEALPEWIDEEEETKIPACPSLPEPEFRSGSQFDLIVVKLPCSKSGSWSRDVARLHLQLSAAKVAVASSRSTSPVHVSCVTDCFPIPNLFPCKYLARREGNAWLYKPDLSSLREKLRFPVGSCELAVPLKAKARLYSVRRRREAYATILHSADAYVCGAIAAAQSIRQAGSRRDLVILVDESISGEHRAGLESAGWKVRTIRRIRNPKARQDAYNEWNYSKFRLWQLTDYDKVVFVDADLLVLRSVDFLFAAPEISATGNNASLFNSGVMVIEPSNCTFGLLMEHVHEITSYNGGDQGYLNEIFTWWHRIPRRMNFLKHFWEGDSEAAKAQKTRLFAAEPPVLYVLHYLGMKPWLCFRDYDCNWNADIYRQFASDAAHARWWRVHDGMPENLRKFCFLSTRQKAALEWDRRQAEQANFSDGHWRRSIRDPRRGVCVEKFCSWESMLLHWGETNWTGASTVQVQGQVQVQANPSL
;
A
#
# COMPACT_ATOMS: atom_id res chain seq x y z
N MET A 1 -3.94 -0.10 -25.70
CA MET A 1 -3.98 -0.18 -24.22
C MET A 1 -2.58 -0.12 -23.60
N GLY A 2 -1.57 -0.79 -24.18
CA GLY A 2 -0.28 -1.05 -23.50
C GLY A 2 0.73 0.10 -23.34
N GLU A 3 0.65 1.22 -24.05
CA GLU A 3 1.72 2.24 -23.96
C GLU A 3 1.54 3.26 -22.84
N ALA A 4 0.31 3.65 -22.48
CA ALA A 4 0.06 4.63 -21.41
C ALA A 4 -0.02 4.00 -20.01
N LEU A 5 -0.36 2.72 -19.96
CA LEU A 5 -0.45 1.91 -18.74
C LEU A 5 0.29 0.58 -18.97
N PRO A 6 1.62 0.61 -19.16
CA PRO A 6 2.39 -0.59 -19.45
C PRO A 6 2.45 -1.49 -18.22
N GLU A 7 2.66 -2.77 -18.48
CA GLU A 7 2.97 -3.75 -17.45
C GLU A 7 4.34 -3.46 -16.81
N TRP A 8 5.35 -3.28 -17.66
CA TRP A 8 6.72 -3.08 -17.23
C TRP A 8 7.31 -1.77 -17.75
N ILE A 9 8.12 -1.11 -16.90
CA ILE A 9 9.05 -0.05 -17.28
C ILE A 9 10.37 -0.22 -16.52
N ASP A 10 11.44 0.40 -17.00
CA ASP A 10 12.72 0.47 -16.29
C ASP A 10 12.65 1.48 -15.13
N GLU A 11 12.10 1.05 -13.99
CA GLU A 11 11.95 1.89 -12.78
C GLU A 11 13.28 2.25 -12.09
N GLU A 12 14.37 1.60 -12.49
CA GLU A 12 15.72 1.83 -11.98
C GLU A 12 16.52 2.79 -12.89
N GLU A 13 15.96 3.15 -14.06
CA GLU A 13 16.58 4.00 -15.08
C GLU A 13 17.98 3.52 -15.48
N GLU A 14 18.21 2.20 -15.49
CA GLU A 14 19.54 1.59 -15.76
C GLU A 14 19.84 1.50 -17.26
N THR A 15 18.80 1.31 -18.08
CA THR A 15 18.89 1.06 -19.52
C THR A 15 18.21 2.14 -20.36
N LYS A 16 17.02 2.59 -19.95
CA LYS A 16 16.25 3.62 -20.66
C LYS A 16 15.42 4.43 -19.66
N ILE A 17 15.32 5.74 -19.90
CA ILE A 17 14.37 6.60 -19.18
C ILE A 17 12.97 6.30 -19.75
N PRO A 18 12.02 5.77 -18.93
CA PRO A 18 10.67 5.51 -19.37
C PRO A 18 9.96 6.81 -19.76
N ALA A 19 9.18 6.78 -20.83
CA ALA A 19 8.44 7.95 -21.32
C ALA A 19 7.08 7.51 -21.82
N CYS A 20 6.07 8.34 -21.55
CA CYS A 20 4.72 8.10 -22.04
C CYS A 20 4.56 8.49 -23.53
N PRO A 21 3.63 7.83 -24.26
CA PRO A 21 3.32 8.23 -25.62
C PRO A 21 2.71 9.63 -25.67
N SER A 22 2.99 10.37 -26.74
CA SER A 22 2.29 11.62 -27.00
C SER A 22 0.84 11.33 -27.39
N LEU A 23 -0.10 11.99 -26.72
CA LEU A 23 -1.52 11.91 -27.05
C LEU A 23 -1.93 13.15 -27.87
N PRO A 24 -2.79 13.00 -28.89
CA PRO A 24 -3.17 14.12 -29.75
C PRO A 24 -4.04 15.12 -28.99
N GLU A 25 -3.55 16.35 -28.83
CA GLU A 25 -4.27 17.40 -28.10
C GLU A 25 -5.23 18.19 -29.00
N PRO A 26 -6.36 18.69 -28.45
CA PRO A 26 -7.25 19.56 -29.19
C PRO A 26 -6.56 20.90 -29.50
N GLU A 27 -6.64 21.34 -30.75
CA GLU A 27 -6.15 22.64 -31.18
C GLU A 27 -7.17 23.74 -30.89
N PHE A 28 -6.76 24.79 -30.19
CA PHE A 28 -7.55 25.99 -29.99
C PHE A 28 -6.64 27.22 -29.99
N ARG A 29 -7.21 28.38 -30.37
CA ARG A 29 -6.44 29.63 -30.42
C ARG A 29 -5.91 29.97 -29.03
N SER A 30 -4.64 30.36 -28.96
CA SER A 30 -4.03 30.81 -27.72
C SER A 30 -4.83 31.99 -27.16
N GLY A 31 -5.30 31.88 -25.92
CA GLY A 31 -6.16 32.87 -25.28
C GLY A 31 -7.67 32.65 -25.44
N SER A 32 -8.11 31.60 -26.15
CA SER A 32 -9.51 31.18 -26.12
C SER A 32 -9.98 30.93 -24.69
N GLN A 33 -11.17 31.42 -24.36
CA GLN A 33 -11.81 31.26 -23.07
C GLN A 33 -13.07 30.44 -23.25
N PHE A 34 -13.21 29.39 -22.45
CA PHE A 34 -14.38 28.54 -22.42
C PHE A 34 -14.99 28.55 -21.03
N ASP A 35 -16.25 28.97 -20.92
CA ASP A 35 -17.00 28.90 -19.65
C ASP A 35 -17.50 27.46 -19.39
N LEU A 36 -17.74 26.68 -20.45
CA LEU A 36 -18.19 25.30 -20.41
C LEU A 36 -17.43 24.45 -21.43
N ILE A 37 -16.80 23.39 -20.94
CA ILE A 37 -16.22 22.32 -21.75
C ILE A 37 -17.13 21.10 -21.63
N VAL A 38 -17.59 20.53 -22.75
CA VAL A 38 -18.41 19.32 -22.75
C VAL A 38 -17.63 18.19 -23.42
N VAL A 39 -17.56 17.03 -22.75
CA VAL A 39 -16.89 15.85 -23.26
C VAL A 39 -17.80 14.62 -23.14
N LYS A 40 -18.00 13.91 -24.25
CA LYS A 40 -18.73 12.64 -24.26
C LYS A 40 -17.74 11.50 -24.05
N LEU A 41 -17.95 10.66 -23.04
CA LEU A 41 -17.01 9.60 -22.70
C LEU A 41 -17.58 8.22 -23.04
N PRO A 42 -16.80 7.33 -23.68
CA PRO A 42 -17.22 5.95 -23.90
C PRO A 42 -17.40 5.24 -22.56
N CYS A 43 -18.40 4.36 -22.47
CA CYS A 43 -18.73 3.57 -21.29
C CYS A 43 -19.29 2.22 -21.77
N SER A 44 -18.49 1.16 -21.61
CA SER A 44 -18.90 -0.21 -21.94
C SER A 44 -19.20 -0.97 -20.65
N LYS A 45 -20.49 -1.17 -20.33
CA LYS A 45 -20.90 -1.87 -19.10
C LYS A 45 -20.51 -3.36 -19.09
N SER A 46 -20.11 -3.93 -20.22
CA SER A 46 -19.73 -5.34 -20.37
C SER A 46 -18.22 -5.61 -20.28
N GLY A 47 -17.37 -4.58 -20.15
CA GLY A 47 -15.90 -4.72 -20.08
C GLY A 47 -15.25 -3.83 -19.01
N SER A 48 -13.91 -3.83 -18.90
CA SER A 48 -13.15 -2.93 -18.00
C SER A 48 -13.16 -1.50 -18.55
N TRP A 49 -14.33 -0.86 -18.51
CA TRP A 49 -14.55 0.49 -19.01
C TRP A 49 -13.63 1.53 -18.38
N SER A 50 -13.15 1.27 -17.16
CA SER A 50 -12.31 2.19 -16.40
C SER A 50 -10.88 2.24 -16.92
N ARG A 51 -10.39 1.21 -17.64
CA ARG A 51 -9.03 1.16 -18.24
C ARG A 51 -9.02 1.42 -19.75
N ASP A 52 -10.00 2.19 -20.23
CA ASP A 52 -10.10 2.62 -21.62
C ASP A 52 -9.21 3.87 -21.88
N VAL A 53 -8.25 3.74 -22.80
CA VAL A 53 -7.29 4.82 -23.12
C VAL A 53 -7.97 6.01 -23.79
N ALA A 54 -8.98 5.79 -24.63
CA ALA A 54 -9.73 6.88 -25.25
C ALA A 54 -10.53 7.66 -24.19
N ARG A 55 -11.14 6.94 -23.23
CA ARG A 55 -11.82 7.53 -22.07
C ARG A 55 -10.86 8.36 -21.20
N LEU A 56 -9.66 7.84 -20.92
CA LEU A 56 -8.63 8.58 -20.18
C LEU A 56 -8.19 9.84 -20.94
N HIS A 57 -7.87 9.68 -22.22
CA HIS A 57 -7.38 10.76 -23.06
C HIS A 57 -8.40 11.91 -23.16
N LEU A 58 -9.67 11.62 -23.47
CA LEU A 58 -10.73 12.63 -23.57
C LEU A 58 -10.90 13.43 -22.27
N GLN A 59 -10.78 12.78 -21.11
CA GLN A 59 -10.84 13.46 -19.82
C GLN A 59 -9.62 14.35 -19.56
N LEU A 60 -8.41 13.88 -19.90
CA LEU A 60 -7.19 14.67 -19.82
C LEU A 60 -7.24 15.89 -20.76
N SER A 61 -7.71 15.73 -21.99
CA SER A 61 -7.89 16.84 -22.93
C SER A 61 -8.88 17.87 -22.40
N ALA A 62 -10.03 17.43 -21.86
CA ALA A 62 -11.00 18.34 -21.24
C ALA A 62 -10.40 19.11 -20.05
N ALA A 63 -9.59 18.44 -19.22
CA ALA A 63 -8.87 19.07 -18.12
C ALA A 63 -7.83 20.11 -18.61
N LYS A 64 -7.08 19.80 -19.68
CA LYS A 64 -6.10 20.70 -20.28
C LYS A 64 -6.76 21.96 -20.87
N VAL A 65 -7.87 21.80 -21.59
CA VAL A 65 -8.66 22.94 -22.10
C VAL A 65 -9.20 23.80 -20.95
N ALA A 66 -9.68 23.18 -19.87
CA ALA A 66 -10.16 23.91 -18.69
C ALA A 66 -9.04 24.75 -18.04
N VAL A 67 -7.84 24.17 -17.88
CA VAL A 67 -6.68 24.90 -17.32
C VAL A 67 -6.19 26.00 -18.25
N ALA A 68 -6.23 25.81 -19.57
CA ALA A 68 -5.88 26.83 -20.55
C ALA A 68 -6.86 28.02 -20.54
N SER A 69 -8.13 27.78 -20.19
CA SER A 69 -9.19 28.80 -20.08
C SER A 69 -9.10 29.67 -18.82
N SER A 70 -8.16 29.39 -17.91
CA SER A 70 -8.01 30.02 -16.58
C SER A 70 -7.68 31.53 -16.54
N ARG A 71 -7.55 32.19 -17.69
CA ARG A 71 -7.32 33.64 -17.76
C ARG A 71 -8.61 34.47 -17.61
N SER A 72 -9.77 33.80 -17.60
CA SER A 72 -11.07 34.42 -17.33
C SER A 72 -11.28 34.66 -15.83
N THR A 73 -12.00 35.72 -15.48
CA THR A 73 -12.54 35.95 -14.13
C THR A 73 -13.72 35.03 -13.81
N SER A 74 -14.32 34.39 -14.82
CA SER A 74 -15.45 33.49 -14.69
C SER A 74 -15.02 32.06 -14.35
N PRO A 75 -15.81 31.33 -13.53
CA PRO A 75 -15.54 29.93 -13.24
C PRO A 75 -15.75 29.05 -14.48
N VAL A 76 -14.74 28.25 -14.80
CA VAL A 76 -14.80 27.24 -15.87
C VAL A 76 -15.53 26.01 -15.37
N HIS A 77 -16.43 25.45 -16.19
CA HIS A 77 -17.14 24.21 -15.93
C HIS A 77 -16.73 23.11 -16.91
N VAL A 78 -16.71 21.87 -16.44
CA VAL A 78 -16.48 20.67 -17.28
C VAL A 78 -17.66 19.73 -17.12
N SER A 79 -18.33 19.40 -18.22
CA SER A 79 -19.44 18.45 -18.27
C SER A 79 -19.01 17.15 -18.93
N CYS A 80 -19.01 16.05 -18.18
CA CYS A 80 -18.79 14.71 -18.72
C CYS A 80 -20.14 14.03 -19.00
N VAL A 81 -20.39 13.65 -20.25
CA VAL A 81 -21.61 12.93 -20.66
C VAL A 81 -21.31 11.45 -20.78
N THR A 82 -21.71 10.67 -19.77
CA THR A 82 -21.40 9.23 -19.64
C THR A 82 -22.19 8.52 -18.54
N ASP A 83 -22.49 7.24 -18.73
CA ASP A 83 -23.16 6.40 -17.73
C ASP A 83 -22.20 5.89 -16.64
N CYS A 84 -20.89 5.89 -16.93
CA CYS A 84 -19.84 5.44 -16.02
C CYS A 84 -19.25 6.65 -15.28
N PHE A 85 -18.88 6.55 -14.01
CA PHE A 85 -18.32 7.68 -13.27
C PHE A 85 -17.00 8.19 -13.90
N PRO A 86 -16.78 9.51 -14.00
CA PRO A 86 -15.50 10.09 -14.43
C PRO A 86 -14.35 9.73 -13.45
N ILE A 87 -13.10 9.81 -13.92
CA ILE A 87 -11.91 9.42 -13.15
C ILE A 87 -11.89 10.14 -11.79
N PRO A 88 -12.04 9.41 -10.66
CA PRO A 88 -12.32 10.03 -9.37
C PRO A 88 -11.21 10.95 -8.84
N ASN A 89 -9.96 10.70 -9.23
CA ASN A 89 -8.82 11.50 -8.81
C ASN A 89 -8.43 12.62 -9.80
N LEU A 90 -9.09 12.70 -10.97
CA LEU A 90 -8.99 13.82 -11.93
C LEU A 90 -10.17 14.79 -11.77
N PHE A 91 -11.39 14.26 -11.76
CA PHE A 91 -12.64 14.98 -11.54
C PHE A 91 -13.31 14.50 -10.25
N PRO A 92 -12.76 14.87 -9.07
CA PRO A 92 -13.27 14.38 -7.80
C PRO A 92 -14.67 14.91 -7.53
N CYS A 93 -15.50 14.08 -6.93
CA CYS A 93 -16.90 14.39 -6.69
C CYS A 93 -17.11 15.57 -5.72
N LYS A 94 -16.08 15.99 -4.95
CA LYS A 94 -16.11 17.25 -4.18
C LYS A 94 -16.26 18.50 -5.06
N TYR A 95 -15.94 18.39 -6.35
CA TYR A 95 -16.12 19.46 -7.34
C TYR A 95 -17.32 19.19 -8.26
N LEU A 96 -18.13 18.16 -8.00
CA LEU A 96 -19.36 17.90 -8.74
C LEU A 96 -20.40 18.95 -8.34
N ALA A 97 -20.78 19.81 -9.29
CA ALA A 97 -21.77 20.86 -9.08
C ALA A 97 -23.20 20.34 -9.28
N ARG A 98 -23.41 19.48 -10.29
CA ARG A 98 -24.72 18.88 -10.58
C ARG A 98 -24.54 17.57 -11.35
N ARG A 99 -25.42 16.61 -11.11
CA ARG A 99 -25.58 15.41 -11.94
C ARG A 99 -27.04 15.29 -12.36
N GLU A 100 -27.27 15.08 -13.66
CA GLU A 100 -28.60 14.86 -14.21
C GLU A 100 -28.53 13.73 -15.24
N GLY A 101 -29.08 12.56 -14.91
CA GLY A 101 -28.91 11.35 -15.71
C GLY A 101 -27.43 11.00 -15.89
N ASN A 102 -26.98 11.04 -17.15
CA ASN A 102 -25.60 10.76 -17.55
C ASN A 102 -24.74 12.02 -17.73
N ALA A 103 -25.25 13.22 -17.43
CA ALA A 103 -24.47 14.46 -17.46
C ALA A 103 -23.90 14.77 -16.07
N TRP A 104 -22.57 14.86 -15.98
CA TRP A 104 -21.82 15.15 -14.77
C TRP A 104 -21.13 16.51 -14.90
N LEU A 105 -21.66 17.54 -14.24
CA LEU A 105 -21.14 18.90 -14.31
C LEU A 105 -20.21 19.19 -13.13
N TYR A 106 -18.95 19.48 -13.43
CA TYR A 106 -17.91 19.82 -12.46
C TYR A 106 -17.54 21.29 -12.49
N LYS A 107 -17.21 21.83 -11.31
CA LYS A 107 -16.54 23.13 -11.12
C LYS A 107 -15.13 22.87 -10.56
N PRO A 108 -14.14 22.54 -11.42
CA PRO A 108 -12.83 22.11 -10.96
C PRO A 108 -12.02 23.25 -10.31
N ASP A 109 -11.19 22.90 -9.32
CA ASP A 109 -10.12 23.79 -8.86
C ASP A 109 -8.97 23.79 -9.90
N LEU A 110 -8.87 24.87 -10.67
CA LEU A 110 -7.91 24.96 -11.78
C LEU A 110 -6.45 24.95 -11.32
N SER A 111 -6.16 25.34 -10.08
CA SER A 111 -4.81 25.28 -9.51
C SER A 111 -4.38 23.84 -9.26
N SER A 112 -5.22 23.06 -8.57
CA SER A 112 -5.01 21.63 -8.31
C SER A 112 -4.98 20.84 -9.62
N LEU A 113 -5.88 21.13 -10.55
CA LEU A 113 -5.90 20.48 -11.86
C LEU A 113 -4.61 20.74 -12.64
N ARG A 114 -4.11 21.99 -12.63
CA ARG A 114 -2.82 22.34 -13.24
C ARG A 114 -1.64 21.61 -12.58
N GLU A 115 -1.65 21.46 -11.26
CA GLU A 115 -0.62 20.68 -10.56
C GLU A 115 -0.64 19.21 -11.00
N LYS A 116 -1.83 18.59 -11.08
CA LYS A 116 -2.00 17.20 -11.52
C LYS A 116 -1.53 16.98 -12.96
N LEU A 117 -1.87 17.89 -13.87
CA LEU A 117 -1.50 17.80 -15.29
C LEU A 117 0.01 18.00 -15.58
N ARG A 118 0.83 18.30 -14.58
CA ARG A 118 2.30 18.31 -14.71
C ARG A 118 2.92 16.93 -14.56
N PHE A 119 2.18 15.97 -14.03
CA PHE A 119 2.63 14.60 -13.90
C PHE A 119 2.37 13.82 -15.19
N PRO A 120 3.06 12.68 -15.39
CA PRO A 120 2.85 11.86 -16.57
C PRO A 120 1.40 11.45 -16.79
N VAL A 121 1.01 11.28 -18.05
CA VAL A 121 -0.38 10.94 -18.44
C VAL A 121 -0.83 9.57 -17.93
N GLY A 122 0.10 8.71 -17.55
CA GLY A 122 -0.16 7.39 -16.99
C GLY A 122 1.08 6.77 -16.33
N SER A 123 1.04 5.47 -16.07
CA SER A 123 2.09 4.72 -15.37
C SER A 123 3.29 4.33 -16.24
N CYS A 124 3.38 4.85 -17.46
CA CYS A 124 4.46 4.64 -18.42
C CYS A 124 5.75 5.40 -18.13
N GLU A 125 5.69 6.36 -17.22
CA GLU A 125 6.79 7.21 -16.83
C GLU A 125 6.77 7.38 -15.32
N LEU A 126 7.95 7.53 -14.72
CA LEU A 126 8.08 7.72 -13.29
C LEU A 126 7.60 9.13 -12.92
N ALA A 127 6.61 9.20 -12.03
CA ALA A 127 6.09 10.45 -11.49
C ALA A 127 7.07 11.15 -10.54
N VAL A 128 8.07 10.42 -10.04
CA VAL A 128 9.14 10.92 -9.17
C VAL A 128 10.45 10.26 -9.60
N PRO A 129 11.54 11.02 -9.82
CA PRO A 129 12.82 10.46 -10.23
C PRO A 129 13.43 9.58 -9.12
N LEU A 130 14.20 8.55 -9.50
CA LEU A 130 14.84 7.61 -8.57
C LEU A 130 15.73 8.33 -7.53
N LYS A 131 16.48 9.34 -7.99
CA LYS A 131 17.29 10.24 -7.16
C LYS A 131 16.55 11.54 -6.88
N ALA A 132 15.32 11.46 -6.39
CA ALA A 132 14.57 12.62 -5.94
C ALA A 132 15.40 13.44 -4.94
N LYS A 133 15.98 14.55 -5.41
CA LYS A 133 16.45 15.61 -4.52
C LYS A 133 15.19 16.17 -3.88
N ALA A 134 15.24 16.44 -2.57
CA ALA A 134 14.14 16.90 -1.73
C ALA A 134 13.38 18.17 -2.20
N ARG A 135 13.64 18.70 -3.40
CA ARG A 135 13.13 19.96 -3.93
C ARG A 135 11.73 19.89 -4.59
N LEU A 136 10.87 18.97 -4.18
CA LEU A 136 9.43 19.06 -4.51
C LEU A 136 8.63 19.73 -3.38
N TYR A 137 9.26 20.65 -2.63
CA TYR A 137 8.56 21.39 -1.59
C TYR A 137 7.51 22.33 -2.19
N SER A 138 6.23 22.05 -1.93
CA SER A 138 5.17 23.04 -2.04
C SER A 138 5.43 24.15 -1.01
N VAL A 139 5.37 25.40 -1.46
CA VAL A 139 5.53 26.61 -0.61
C VAL A 139 4.36 26.78 0.38
N ARG A 140 3.27 26.01 0.22
CA ARG A 140 2.14 26.01 1.16
C ARG A 140 2.40 25.05 2.32
N ARG A 141 2.19 25.54 3.56
CA ARG A 141 1.97 24.68 4.72
C ARG A 141 0.74 23.80 4.46
N ARG A 142 0.96 22.55 4.07
CA ARG A 142 -0.06 21.52 3.91
C ARG A 142 -0.14 20.67 5.17
N ARG A 143 -1.35 20.30 5.59
CA ARG A 143 -1.59 19.34 6.68
C ARG A 143 -1.32 17.96 6.14
N GLU A 144 -0.20 17.36 6.56
CA GLU A 144 0.34 16.15 5.95
C GLU A 144 0.66 15.11 7.01
N ALA A 145 0.27 13.86 6.75
CA ALA A 145 0.50 12.74 7.67
C ALA A 145 0.92 11.48 6.92
N TYR A 146 1.76 10.67 7.57
CA TYR A 146 1.78 9.25 7.29
C TYR A 146 0.57 8.61 7.97
N ALA A 147 -0.08 7.69 7.26
CA ALA A 147 -1.17 6.92 7.82
C ALA A 147 -0.92 5.41 7.72
N THR A 148 -1.39 4.68 8.73
CA THR A 148 -1.52 3.22 8.64
C THR A 148 -2.86 2.78 9.22
N ILE A 149 -3.22 1.52 9.05
CA ILE A 149 -4.49 0.95 9.55
C ILE A 149 -4.26 -0.43 10.13
N LEU A 150 -4.83 -0.68 11.31
CA LEU A 150 -4.93 -2.02 11.89
C LEU A 150 -6.41 -2.39 11.96
N HIS A 151 -6.77 -3.42 11.20
CA HIS A 151 -8.10 -4.04 11.27
C HIS A 151 -7.96 -5.51 11.69
N SER A 152 -8.57 -5.87 12.82
CA SER A 152 -8.76 -7.27 13.25
C SER A 152 -7.51 -8.08 13.71
N ALA A 153 -6.33 -7.48 13.92
CA ALA A 153 -5.17 -8.23 14.41
C ALA A 153 -4.20 -7.41 15.27
N ASP A 154 -4.22 -7.68 16.59
CA ASP A 154 -3.22 -7.19 17.55
C ASP A 154 -1.78 -7.59 17.15
N ALA A 155 -1.63 -8.69 16.40
CA ALA A 155 -0.34 -9.15 15.90
C ALA A 155 0.40 -8.11 15.05
N TYR A 156 -0.29 -7.11 14.47
CA TYR A 156 0.34 -6.06 13.68
C TYR A 156 0.70 -4.80 14.48
N VAL A 157 0.40 -4.74 15.79
CA VAL A 157 0.77 -3.60 16.65
C VAL A 157 2.28 -3.40 16.68
N CYS A 158 3.06 -4.48 16.84
CA CYS A 158 4.52 -4.42 16.75
C CYS A 158 5.01 -3.88 15.39
N GLY A 159 4.39 -4.32 14.30
CA GLY A 159 4.70 -3.83 12.95
C GLY A 159 4.43 -2.33 12.80
N ALA A 160 3.28 -1.85 13.24
CA ALA A 160 2.93 -0.43 13.22
C ALA A 160 3.87 0.43 14.10
N ILE A 161 4.29 -0.09 15.27
CA ILE A 161 5.30 0.56 16.10
C ILE A 161 6.64 0.64 15.35
N ALA A 162 7.09 -0.46 14.75
CA ALA A 162 8.32 -0.50 13.95
C ALA A 162 8.27 0.49 12.77
N ALA A 163 7.13 0.57 12.08
CA ALA A 163 6.90 1.51 10.99
C ALA A 163 7.04 2.97 11.47
N ALA A 164 6.40 3.36 12.58
CA ALA A 164 6.57 4.69 13.18
C ALA A 164 8.02 5.00 13.54
N GLN A 165 8.71 4.05 14.19
CA GLN A 165 10.11 4.23 14.56
C GLN A 165 11.00 4.40 13.32
N SER A 166 10.78 3.62 12.27
CA SER A 166 11.52 3.73 11.01
C SER A 166 11.28 5.09 10.31
N ILE A 167 10.04 5.60 10.28
CA ILE A 167 9.71 6.91 9.71
C ILE A 167 10.44 8.04 10.46
N ARG A 168 10.50 7.94 11.80
CA ARG A 168 11.21 8.92 12.64
C ARG A 168 12.72 8.83 12.49
N GLN A 169 13.29 7.63 12.45
CA GLN A 169 14.71 7.40 12.20
C GLN A 169 15.13 7.88 10.81
N ALA A 170 14.25 7.79 9.81
CA ALA A 170 14.44 8.35 8.49
C ALA A 170 14.37 9.90 8.44
N GLY A 171 14.03 10.56 9.55
CA GLY A 171 14.07 12.00 9.73
C GLY A 171 12.75 12.74 9.48
N SER A 172 11.64 12.04 9.22
CA SER A 172 10.36 12.71 8.96
C SER A 172 9.77 13.32 10.24
N ARG A 173 9.22 14.53 10.10
CA ARG A 173 8.50 15.26 11.15
C ARG A 173 7.00 15.35 10.91
N ARG A 174 6.48 14.65 9.89
CA ARG A 174 5.05 14.64 9.58
C ARG A 174 4.26 13.97 10.69
N ASP A 175 2.97 14.28 10.73
CA ASP A 175 2.07 13.58 11.64
C ASP A 175 2.07 12.09 11.32
N LEU A 176 1.90 11.27 12.36
CA LEU A 176 1.67 9.83 12.22
C LEU A 176 0.24 9.59 12.68
N VAL A 177 -0.62 9.04 11.84
CA VAL A 177 -2.02 8.73 12.17
C VAL A 177 -2.27 7.25 11.97
N ILE A 178 -2.88 6.59 12.94
CA ILE A 178 -3.25 5.19 12.81
C ILE A 178 -4.74 5.02 13.00
N LEU A 179 -5.37 4.36 12.04
CA LEU A 179 -6.76 3.94 12.14
C LEU A 179 -6.81 2.56 12.79
N VAL A 180 -7.57 2.42 13.88
CA VAL A 180 -7.71 1.14 14.60
C VAL A 180 -9.18 0.87 14.88
N ASP A 181 -9.60 -0.38 14.84
CA ASP A 181 -10.94 -0.76 15.29
C ASP A 181 -10.97 -1.17 16.77
N GLU A 182 -12.17 -1.43 17.29
CA GLU A 182 -12.42 -1.78 18.70
C GLU A 182 -11.73 -3.06 19.17
N SER A 183 -11.25 -3.92 18.26
CA SER A 183 -10.49 -5.12 18.61
C SER A 183 -9.11 -4.81 19.21
N ILE A 184 -8.56 -3.61 18.95
CA ILE A 184 -7.25 -3.21 19.49
C ILE A 184 -7.42 -2.75 20.94
N SER A 185 -6.76 -3.46 21.86
CA SER A 185 -6.86 -3.22 23.30
C SER A 185 -6.38 -1.82 23.74
N GLY A 186 -6.81 -1.37 24.92
CA GLY A 186 -6.34 -0.11 25.51
C GLY A 186 -4.81 -0.06 25.70
N GLU A 187 -4.19 -1.19 26.07
CA GLU A 187 -2.74 -1.27 26.19
C GLU A 187 -2.04 -1.11 24.83
N HIS A 188 -2.54 -1.79 23.79
CA HIS A 188 -2.01 -1.66 22.44
C HIS A 188 -2.16 -0.23 21.90
N ARG A 189 -3.30 0.43 22.16
CA ARG A 189 -3.51 1.85 21.80
C ARG A 189 -2.49 2.76 22.48
N ALA A 190 -2.28 2.59 23.79
CA ALA A 190 -1.27 3.36 24.53
C ALA A 190 0.16 3.11 24.00
N GLY A 191 0.44 1.88 23.56
CA GLY A 191 1.70 1.53 22.89
C GLY A 191 1.88 2.26 21.56
N LEU A 192 0.84 2.30 20.74
CA LEU A 192 0.83 3.03 19.47
C LEU A 192 1.02 4.54 19.69
N GLU A 193 0.32 5.13 20.68
CA GLU A 193 0.48 6.54 21.08
C GLU A 193 1.91 6.83 21.55
N SER A 194 2.47 5.96 22.38
CA SER A 194 3.85 6.05 22.86
C SER A 194 4.88 5.96 21.73
N ALA A 195 4.56 5.21 20.65
CA ALA A 195 5.39 5.17 19.44
C ALA A 195 5.25 6.43 18.57
N GLY A 196 4.32 7.33 18.88
CA GLY A 196 4.09 8.60 18.22
C GLY A 196 2.87 8.62 17.29
N TRP A 197 2.05 7.57 17.25
CA TRP A 197 0.83 7.55 16.45
C TRP A 197 -0.30 8.34 17.11
N LYS A 198 -1.01 9.15 16.30
CA LYS A 198 -2.33 9.68 16.64
C LYS A 198 -3.37 8.60 16.36
N VAL A 199 -3.81 7.91 17.40
CA VAL A 199 -4.77 6.79 17.29
C VAL A 199 -6.18 7.32 17.01
N ARG A 200 -6.84 6.76 16.00
CA ARG A 200 -8.23 7.05 15.65
C ARG A 200 -9.05 5.77 15.57
N THR A 201 -10.10 5.72 16.38
CA THR A 201 -11.04 4.59 16.34
C THR A 201 -11.90 4.67 15.08
N ILE A 202 -12.00 3.56 14.36
CA ILE A 202 -12.85 3.41 13.18
C ILE A 202 -13.81 2.24 13.34
N ARG A 203 -14.96 2.33 12.67
CA ARG A 203 -15.81 1.17 12.42
C ARG A 203 -15.29 0.41 11.21
N ARG A 204 -14.98 -0.87 11.40
CA ARG A 204 -14.54 -1.77 10.32
C ARG A 204 -15.55 -1.79 9.17
N ILE A 205 -15.03 -1.96 7.96
CA ILE A 205 -15.82 -2.13 6.74
C ILE A 205 -15.59 -3.56 6.27
N ARG A 206 -16.68 -4.34 6.24
CA ARG A 206 -16.65 -5.71 5.75
C ARG A 206 -16.58 -5.70 4.23
N ASN A 207 -15.70 -6.51 3.66
CA ASN A 207 -15.73 -6.85 2.25
C ASN A 207 -16.96 -7.76 2.00
N PRO A 208 -17.98 -7.30 1.25
CA PRO A 208 -19.21 -8.06 1.07
C PRO A 208 -19.00 -9.36 0.29
N LYS A 209 -17.90 -9.48 -0.48
CA LYS A 209 -17.55 -10.65 -1.29
C LYS A 209 -16.58 -11.59 -0.57
N ALA A 210 -16.13 -11.27 0.64
CA ALA A 210 -15.26 -12.13 1.43
C ALA A 210 -16.05 -13.22 2.17
N ARG A 211 -15.45 -14.42 2.24
CA ARG A 211 -15.90 -15.47 3.16
C ARG A 211 -15.76 -14.97 4.61
N GLN A 212 -16.63 -15.46 5.48
CA GLN A 212 -16.54 -15.17 6.91
C GLN A 212 -15.20 -15.68 7.46
N ASP A 213 -14.57 -14.89 8.34
CA ASP A 213 -13.29 -15.17 8.99
C ASP A 213 -12.09 -15.30 8.03
N ALA A 214 -12.26 -14.93 6.75
CA ALA A 214 -11.17 -14.88 5.80
C ALA A 214 -10.26 -13.67 6.07
N TYR A 215 -8.97 -13.80 5.74
CA TYR A 215 -7.97 -12.74 5.95
C TYR A 215 -8.36 -11.39 5.30
N ASN A 216 -9.13 -11.45 4.21
CA ASN A 216 -9.57 -10.31 3.42
C ASN A 216 -10.95 -9.78 3.83
N GLU A 217 -11.55 -10.29 4.91
CA GLU A 217 -12.90 -9.91 5.33
C GLU A 217 -13.01 -8.43 5.71
N TRP A 218 -11.97 -7.84 6.30
CA TRP A 218 -12.03 -6.49 6.86
C TRP A 218 -11.12 -5.48 6.14
N ASN A 219 -10.48 -5.89 5.04
CA ASN A 219 -9.51 -5.08 4.31
C ASN A 219 -10.10 -3.79 3.71
N TYR A 220 -11.40 -3.76 3.41
CA TYR A 220 -12.09 -2.56 2.94
C TYR A 220 -12.15 -1.45 4.00
N SER A 221 -11.78 -1.75 5.25
CA SER A 221 -11.55 -0.73 6.28
C SER A 221 -10.49 0.29 5.83
N LYS A 222 -9.60 -0.07 4.91
CA LYS A 222 -8.63 0.85 4.26
C LYS A 222 -9.30 2.06 3.60
N PHE A 223 -10.57 1.96 3.20
CA PHE A 223 -11.32 3.10 2.63
C PHE A 223 -11.48 4.25 3.64
N ARG A 224 -11.40 3.97 4.95
CA ARG A 224 -11.44 4.99 6.01
C ARG A 224 -10.32 6.02 5.90
N LEU A 225 -9.24 5.73 5.16
CA LEU A 225 -8.16 6.68 4.88
C LEU A 225 -8.68 7.96 4.20
N TRP A 226 -9.71 7.85 3.33
CA TRP A 226 -10.32 9.02 2.70
C TRP A 226 -11.12 9.89 3.67
N GLN A 227 -11.39 9.44 4.89
CA GLN A 227 -12.08 10.25 5.90
C GLN A 227 -11.13 11.09 6.77
N LEU A 228 -9.81 10.99 6.56
CA LEU A 228 -8.77 11.80 7.22
C LEU A 228 -8.74 13.26 6.69
N THR A 229 -9.91 13.89 6.60
CA THR A 229 -10.16 15.20 5.95
C THR A 229 -9.59 16.40 6.71
N ASP A 230 -9.05 16.19 7.91
CA ASP A 230 -8.22 17.16 8.61
C ASP A 230 -6.79 17.22 8.05
N TYR A 231 -6.44 16.33 7.12
CA TYR A 231 -5.22 16.37 6.32
C TYR A 231 -5.53 16.70 4.86
N ASP A 232 -4.64 17.46 4.23
CA ASP A 232 -4.71 17.78 2.81
C ASP A 232 -4.10 16.65 1.95
N LYS A 233 -3.14 15.91 2.52
CA LYS A 233 -2.50 14.77 1.87
C LYS A 233 -1.98 13.75 2.87
N VAL A 234 -2.15 12.48 2.54
CA VAL A 234 -1.72 11.33 3.33
C VAL A 234 -0.80 10.44 2.51
N VAL A 235 0.33 10.04 3.09
CA VAL A 235 1.11 8.91 2.57
C VAL A 235 0.75 7.70 3.40
N PHE A 236 -0.06 6.82 2.83
CA PHE A 236 -0.40 5.55 3.45
C PHE A 236 0.79 4.58 3.36
N VAL A 237 1.03 3.87 4.45
CA VAL A 237 1.99 2.76 4.56
C VAL A 237 1.32 1.59 5.29
N ASP A 238 1.42 0.36 4.75
CA ASP A 238 0.99 -0.83 5.48
C ASP A 238 1.82 -1.01 6.77
N ALA A 239 1.31 -1.77 7.74
CA ALA A 239 1.99 -1.96 9.03
C ALA A 239 3.18 -2.95 8.95
N ASP A 240 3.43 -3.56 7.79
CA ASP A 240 4.46 -4.57 7.54
C ASP A 240 5.58 -4.10 6.61
N LEU A 241 5.89 -2.81 6.69
CA LEU A 241 7.04 -2.22 6.01
C LEU A 241 7.92 -1.39 6.95
N LEU A 242 9.13 -1.11 6.50
CA LEU A 242 10.04 -0.16 7.13
C LEU A 242 10.40 0.96 6.15
N VAL A 243 10.35 2.19 6.64
CA VAL A 243 10.87 3.37 5.93
C VAL A 243 12.35 3.51 6.31
N LEU A 244 13.22 3.17 5.36
CA LEU A 244 14.67 3.16 5.54
C LEU A 244 15.33 4.50 5.18
N ARG A 245 14.64 5.30 4.35
CA ARG A 245 15.03 6.66 3.98
C ARG A 245 13.78 7.52 3.88
N SER A 246 13.89 8.82 4.13
CA SER A 246 12.72 9.70 4.06
C SER A 246 12.08 9.64 2.68
N VAL A 247 10.77 9.46 2.67
CA VAL A 247 9.90 9.55 1.48
C VAL A 247 8.99 10.78 1.54
N ASP A 248 9.36 11.79 2.31
CA ASP A 248 8.55 13.02 2.47
C ASP A 248 8.30 13.75 1.14
N PHE A 249 9.14 13.53 0.12
CA PHE A 249 8.91 14.08 -1.22
C PHE A 249 7.64 13.51 -1.88
N LEU A 250 7.11 12.36 -1.44
CA LEU A 250 5.85 11.80 -1.93
C LEU A 250 4.64 12.68 -1.59
N PHE A 251 4.73 13.54 -0.57
CA PHE A 251 3.69 14.55 -0.30
C PHE A 251 3.56 15.60 -1.42
N ALA A 252 4.44 15.62 -2.41
CA ALA A 252 4.25 16.44 -3.61
C ALA A 252 3.43 15.73 -4.70
N ALA A 253 3.39 14.40 -4.71
CA ALA A 253 2.77 13.60 -5.76
C ALA A 253 1.23 13.60 -5.67
N PRO A 254 0.50 13.41 -6.78
CA PRO A 254 -0.97 13.43 -6.79
C PRO A 254 -1.57 12.11 -6.32
N GLU A 255 -2.84 12.12 -5.93
CA GLU A 255 -3.64 10.89 -5.77
C GLU A 255 -3.93 10.25 -7.14
N ILE A 256 -3.85 8.94 -7.35
CA ILE A 256 -3.09 7.95 -6.56
C ILE A 256 -1.66 7.90 -7.12
N SER A 257 -0.67 8.00 -6.24
CA SER A 257 0.73 7.66 -6.57
C SER A 257 1.15 6.44 -5.78
N ALA A 258 1.67 5.41 -6.47
CA ALA A 258 2.00 4.11 -5.89
C ALA A 258 3.04 3.37 -6.76
N THR A 259 3.62 2.28 -6.26
CA THR A 259 4.54 1.44 -7.05
C THR A 259 3.77 0.45 -7.92
N GLY A 260 4.35 0.08 -9.06
CA GLY A 260 3.83 -1.02 -9.86
C GLY A 260 3.82 -2.35 -9.11
N ASN A 261 2.88 -3.23 -9.46
CA ASN A 261 2.81 -4.60 -8.95
C ASN A 261 2.84 -5.60 -10.11
N ASN A 262 1.67 -6.05 -10.57
CA ASN A 262 1.53 -6.98 -11.70
C ASN A 262 0.71 -6.29 -12.80
N ALA A 263 1.01 -6.56 -14.07
CA ALA A 263 0.39 -5.88 -15.20
C ALA A 263 0.39 -4.34 -15.01
N SER A 264 -0.70 -3.67 -15.39
CA SER A 264 -0.88 -2.22 -15.26
C SER A 264 -1.34 -1.77 -13.86
N LEU A 265 -1.20 -2.62 -12.84
CA LEU A 265 -1.81 -2.46 -11.52
C LEU A 265 -0.80 -1.99 -10.48
N PHE A 266 -1.24 -1.16 -9.54
CA PHE A 266 -0.40 -0.69 -8.45
C PHE A 266 -0.51 -1.58 -7.19
N ASN A 267 0.55 -1.57 -6.38
CA ASN A 267 0.55 -2.15 -5.04
C ASN A 267 -0.09 -1.17 -4.03
N SER A 268 -1.01 -1.62 -3.17
CA SER A 268 -1.69 -0.74 -2.21
C SER A 268 -0.95 -0.56 -0.88
N GLY A 269 0.29 -1.05 -0.75
CA GLY A 269 1.08 -0.97 0.49
C GLY A 269 1.76 0.36 0.74
N VAL A 270 2.00 1.14 -0.32
CA VAL A 270 2.40 2.56 -0.22
C VAL A 270 1.58 3.36 -1.22
N MET A 271 0.79 4.31 -0.74
CA MET A 271 -0.10 5.12 -1.58
C MET A 271 -0.12 6.58 -1.14
N VAL A 272 -0.13 7.50 -2.10
CA VAL A 272 -0.44 8.92 -1.86
C VAL A 272 -1.93 9.14 -2.05
N ILE A 273 -2.59 9.69 -1.03
CA ILE A 273 -4.05 9.88 -0.94
C ILE A 273 -4.36 11.36 -0.67
N GLU A 274 -5.43 11.86 -1.27
CA GLU A 274 -6.03 13.17 -1.01
C GLU A 274 -7.39 12.95 -0.29
N PRO A 275 -7.42 12.96 1.05
CA PRO A 275 -8.64 12.61 1.81
C PRO A 275 -9.86 13.45 1.40
N SER A 276 -10.99 12.76 1.25
CA SER A 276 -12.26 13.31 0.78
C SER A 276 -13.41 12.40 1.22
N ASN A 277 -14.31 12.90 2.07
CA ASN A 277 -15.54 12.19 2.43
C ASN A 277 -16.39 11.84 1.21
N CYS A 278 -16.30 12.65 0.14
CA CYS A 278 -16.98 12.37 -1.11
C CYS A 278 -16.39 11.13 -1.81
N THR A 279 -15.06 11.04 -1.87
CA THR A 279 -14.38 9.86 -2.44
C THR A 279 -14.65 8.63 -1.59
N PHE A 280 -14.66 8.75 -0.26
CA PHE A 280 -15.12 7.68 0.62
C PHE A 280 -16.56 7.24 0.28
N GLY A 281 -17.49 8.19 0.09
CA GLY A 281 -18.86 7.90 -0.33
C GLY A 281 -18.92 7.11 -1.65
N LEU A 282 -18.15 7.52 -2.66
CA LEU A 282 -18.03 6.80 -3.94
C LEU A 282 -17.55 5.35 -3.75
N LEU A 283 -16.51 5.13 -2.94
CA LEU A 283 -16.00 3.78 -2.65
C LEU A 283 -17.06 2.91 -1.97
N MET A 284 -17.85 3.49 -1.05
CA MET A 284 -18.90 2.76 -0.34
C MET A 284 -20.12 2.46 -1.22
N GLU A 285 -20.52 3.40 -2.08
CA GLU A 285 -21.67 3.24 -3.00
C GLU A 285 -21.44 2.06 -3.97
N HIS A 286 -20.21 1.89 -4.46
CA HIS A 286 -19.87 0.86 -5.43
C HIS A 286 -19.26 -0.41 -4.81
N VAL A 287 -19.33 -0.60 -3.49
CA VAL A 287 -18.66 -1.72 -2.80
C VAL A 287 -19.21 -3.09 -3.19
N HIS A 288 -20.50 -3.17 -3.53
CA HIS A 288 -21.17 -4.40 -3.96
C HIS A 288 -21.01 -4.64 -5.46
N GLU A 289 -20.97 -3.56 -6.25
CA GLU A 289 -20.92 -3.60 -7.71
C GLU A 289 -19.53 -4.00 -8.21
N ILE A 290 -18.49 -3.34 -7.72
CA ILE A 290 -17.12 -3.56 -8.20
C ILE A 290 -16.55 -4.85 -7.64
N THR A 291 -15.91 -5.63 -8.50
CA THR A 291 -15.28 -6.90 -8.14
C THR A 291 -13.78 -6.69 -8.05
N SER A 292 -13.22 -6.92 -6.87
CA SER A 292 -11.78 -6.91 -6.66
C SER A 292 -11.13 -8.11 -7.34
N TYR A 293 -10.15 -7.88 -8.23
CA TYR A 293 -9.49 -8.95 -8.98
C TYR A 293 -8.76 -9.98 -8.10
N ASN A 294 -8.35 -9.58 -6.89
CA ASN A 294 -7.69 -10.46 -5.92
C ASN A 294 -8.52 -10.68 -4.64
N GLY A 295 -9.79 -10.24 -4.63
CA GLY A 295 -10.63 -10.23 -3.43
C GLY A 295 -10.16 -9.26 -2.31
N GLY A 296 -9.09 -8.52 -2.55
CA GLY A 296 -8.42 -7.61 -1.63
C GLY A 296 -8.89 -6.14 -1.73
N ASP A 297 -8.45 -5.27 -0.82
CA ASP A 297 -8.52 -3.81 -1.00
C ASP A 297 -7.73 -3.36 -2.23
N GLN A 298 -6.53 -3.93 -2.45
CA GLN A 298 -5.69 -3.58 -3.59
C GLN A 298 -6.44 -3.79 -4.91
N GLY A 299 -7.14 -4.92 -5.05
CA GLY A 299 -7.89 -5.20 -6.26
C GLY A 299 -9.07 -4.26 -6.44
N TYR A 300 -9.79 -3.94 -5.38
CA TYR A 300 -10.87 -2.97 -5.45
C TYR A 300 -10.37 -1.57 -5.85
N LEU A 301 -9.31 -1.09 -5.21
CA LEU A 301 -8.75 0.23 -5.47
C LEU A 301 -8.21 0.36 -6.89
N ASN A 302 -7.64 -0.71 -7.45
CA ASN A 302 -7.18 -0.72 -8.85
C ASN A 302 -8.33 -0.64 -9.85
N GLU A 303 -9.53 -1.13 -9.54
CA GLU A 303 -10.71 -1.01 -10.42
C GLU A 303 -11.30 0.40 -10.41
N ILE A 304 -11.19 1.12 -9.30
CA ILE A 304 -11.67 2.51 -9.14
C ILE A 304 -10.66 3.52 -9.69
N PHE A 305 -9.39 3.41 -9.28
CA PHE A 305 -8.33 4.38 -9.55
C PHE A 305 -7.44 3.93 -10.70
N THR A 306 -8.01 3.87 -11.90
CA THR A 306 -7.30 3.41 -13.10
C THR A 306 -6.29 4.41 -13.65
N TRP A 307 -6.46 5.69 -13.32
CA TRP A 307 -5.46 6.72 -13.57
C TRP A 307 -4.60 6.90 -12.32
N TRP A 308 -3.40 6.34 -12.31
CA TRP A 308 -2.46 6.40 -11.21
C TRP A 308 -1.05 6.72 -11.71
N HIS A 309 -0.21 7.16 -10.79
CA HIS A 309 1.12 7.70 -11.08
C HIS A 309 2.18 6.78 -10.49
N ARG A 310 3.06 6.27 -11.35
CA ARG A 310 4.05 5.26 -10.95
C ARG A 310 5.22 5.91 -10.22
N ILE A 311 5.48 5.48 -8.99
CA ILE A 311 6.69 5.83 -8.25
C ILE A 311 7.70 4.67 -8.29
N PRO A 312 9.01 4.93 -8.18
CA PRO A 312 10.04 3.90 -8.30
C PRO A 312 9.88 2.72 -7.32
N ARG A 313 10.18 1.50 -7.80
CA ARG A 313 10.15 0.25 -7.02
C ARG A 313 10.82 0.35 -5.65
N ARG A 314 11.92 1.10 -5.54
CA ARG A 314 12.66 1.30 -4.28
C ARG A 314 11.84 1.99 -3.17
N MET A 315 10.68 2.57 -3.51
CA MET A 315 9.76 3.23 -2.58
C MET A 315 8.68 2.31 -2.02
N ASN A 316 8.64 1.05 -2.45
CA ASN A 316 7.85 -0.04 -1.87
C ASN A 316 8.46 -1.37 -2.33
N PHE A 317 9.68 -1.65 -1.88
CA PHE A 317 10.44 -2.78 -2.39
C PHE A 317 10.02 -4.06 -1.67
N LEU A 318 9.40 -4.98 -2.40
CA LEU A 318 8.88 -6.23 -1.83
C LEU A 318 10.02 -7.19 -1.45
N LYS A 319 9.98 -7.74 -0.22
CA LYS A 319 10.79 -8.87 0.23
C LYS A 319 10.30 -10.15 -0.45
N HIS A 320 10.61 -10.31 -1.73
CA HIS A 320 10.20 -11.44 -2.54
C HIS A 320 11.22 -11.81 -3.61
N PHE A 321 11.51 -13.10 -3.70
CA PHE A 321 12.31 -13.75 -4.72
C PHE A 321 11.35 -14.50 -5.63
N TRP A 322 11.25 -14.07 -6.89
CA TRP A 322 10.29 -14.61 -7.84
C TRP A 322 10.79 -15.95 -8.37
N GLU A 323 9.85 -16.82 -8.72
CA GLU A 323 10.18 -18.02 -9.47
C GLU A 323 10.86 -17.64 -10.80
N GLY A 324 11.98 -18.30 -11.11
CA GLY A 324 12.80 -17.96 -12.28
C GLY A 324 13.87 -16.88 -12.06
N ASP A 325 13.93 -16.23 -10.88
CA ASP A 325 15.05 -15.31 -10.56
C ASP A 325 16.40 -16.06 -10.68
N SER A 326 17.35 -15.48 -11.43
CA SER A 326 18.71 -16.00 -11.50
C SER A 326 19.45 -15.81 -10.17
N GLU A 327 20.48 -16.61 -9.90
CA GLU A 327 21.30 -16.46 -8.69
C GLU A 327 21.94 -15.07 -8.58
N ALA A 328 22.30 -14.45 -9.70
CA ALA A 328 22.77 -13.07 -9.74
C ALA A 328 21.69 -12.07 -9.29
N ALA A 329 20.44 -12.24 -9.74
CA ALA A 329 19.32 -11.39 -9.33
C ALA A 329 18.99 -11.57 -7.83
N LYS A 330 19.00 -12.82 -7.32
CA LYS A 330 18.83 -13.10 -5.89
C LYS A 330 19.95 -12.47 -5.06
N ALA A 331 21.20 -12.59 -5.49
CA ALA A 331 22.34 -11.96 -4.83
C ALA A 331 22.23 -10.43 -4.83
N GLN A 332 21.79 -9.83 -5.94
CA GLN A 332 21.55 -8.38 -6.03
C GLN A 332 20.47 -7.93 -5.06
N LYS A 333 19.33 -8.63 -4.98
CA LYS A 333 18.27 -8.34 -3.99
C LYS A 333 18.79 -8.42 -2.56
N THR A 334 19.55 -9.46 -2.23
CA THR A 334 20.17 -9.60 -0.90
C THR A 334 21.12 -8.44 -0.59
N ARG A 335 21.91 -7.97 -1.57
CA ARG A 335 22.75 -6.76 -1.42
C ARG A 335 21.90 -5.51 -1.17
N LEU A 336 20.77 -5.34 -1.87
CA LEU A 336 19.85 -4.22 -1.64
C LEU A 336 19.26 -4.24 -0.22
N PHE A 337 18.89 -5.41 0.30
CA PHE A 337 18.39 -5.56 1.67
C PHE A 337 19.47 -5.27 2.72
N ALA A 338 20.71 -5.68 2.45
CA ALA A 338 21.84 -5.55 3.38
C ALA A 338 22.53 -4.18 3.35
N ALA A 339 22.28 -3.35 2.32
CA ALA A 339 23.04 -2.13 2.06
C ALA A 339 23.07 -1.14 3.25
N GLU A 340 24.28 -0.67 3.56
CA GLU A 340 24.56 0.41 4.51
C GLU A 340 25.50 1.46 3.86
N PRO A 341 25.11 2.75 3.78
CA PRO A 341 23.79 3.28 4.16
C PRO A 341 22.65 2.67 3.30
N PRO A 342 21.39 2.74 3.77
CA PRO A 342 20.25 2.23 3.01
C PRO A 342 20.20 2.79 1.58
N VAL A 343 19.99 1.92 0.59
CA VAL A 343 19.70 2.33 -0.80
C VAL A 343 18.20 2.33 -1.10
N LEU A 344 17.47 1.36 -0.52
CA LEU A 344 16.01 1.29 -0.57
C LEU A 344 15.40 2.40 0.29
N TYR A 345 14.28 2.96 -0.16
CA TYR A 345 13.52 3.91 0.65
C TYR A 345 12.54 3.19 1.56
N VAL A 346 11.85 2.17 1.05
CA VAL A 346 10.90 1.37 1.81
C VAL A 346 11.11 -0.11 1.50
N LEU A 347 11.11 -0.94 2.54
CA LEU A 347 11.18 -2.40 2.45
C LEU A 347 9.89 -3.01 2.99
N HIS A 348 9.17 -3.76 2.17
CA HIS A 348 7.86 -4.34 2.46
C HIS A 348 7.99 -5.85 2.70
N TYR A 349 7.63 -6.30 3.90
CA TYR A 349 7.83 -7.68 4.36
C TYR A 349 6.64 -8.58 4.01
N LEU A 350 6.81 -9.41 2.98
CA LEU A 350 5.86 -10.48 2.65
C LEU A 350 6.19 -11.79 3.40
N GLY A 351 5.26 -12.75 3.38
CA GLY A 351 5.35 -14.00 4.14
C GLY A 351 5.14 -13.80 5.64
N MET A 352 5.78 -14.65 6.46
CA MET A 352 5.84 -14.49 7.90
C MET A 352 6.57 -13.19 8.25
N LYS A 353 5.93 -12.39 9.11
CA LYS A 353 6.43 -11.07 9.49
C LYS A 353 7.62 -11.20 10.46
N PRO A 354 8.61 -10.30 10.42
CA PRO A 354 9.83 -10.45 11.23
C PRO A 354 9.58 -10.57 12.73
N TRP A 355 8.59 -9.84 13.26
CA TRP A 355 8.22 -9.91 14.67
C TRP A 355 7.50 -11.18 15.08
N LEU A 356 6.96 -11.95 14.12
CA LEU A 356 6.35 -13.27 14.34
C LEU A 356 7.39 -14.40 14.27
N CYS A 357 8.59 -14.13 13.77
CA CYS A 357 9.74 -15.04 13.81
C CYS A 357 10.59 -14.74 15.05
N PHE A 358 11.45 -15.68 15.46
CA PHE A 358 12.55 -15.39 16.37
C PHE A 358 13.61 -14.50 15.69
N ARG A 359 14.41 -13.79 16.50
CA ARG A 359 15.43 -12.85 16.06
C ARG A 359 16.56 -13.48 15.25
N ASP A 360 16.88 -14.74 15.51
CA ASP A 360 18.12 -15.37 15.08
C ASP A 360 18.23 -15.60 13.55
N TYR A 361 17.11 -15.81 12.87
CA TYR A 361 17.05 -15.94 11.41
C TYR A 361 15.61 -15.76 10.89
N ASP A 362 15.45 -15.58 9.57
CA ASP A 362 14.13 -15.44 8.96
C ASP A 362 13.37 -16.79 8.99
N CYS A 363 12.33 -16.91 9.83
CA CYS A 363 11.59 -18.18 9.96
C CYS A 363 10.86 -18.62 8.68
N ASN A 364 10.73 -17.74 7.68
CA ASN A 364 10.26 -18.12 6.34
C ASN A 364 11.10 -19.25 5.70
N TRP A 365 12.35 -19.47 6.14
CA TRP A 365 13.18 -20.60 5.69
C TRP A 365 12.60 -21.97 6.08
N ASN A 366 11.80 -22.06 7.14
CA ASN A 366 11.32 -23.33 7.69
C ASN A 366 10.10 -23.91 6.94
N ALA A 367 9.52 -23.19 5.98
CA ALA A 367 8.33 -23.65 5.26
C ALA A 367 8.43 -23.35 3.76
N ASP A 368 8.26 -24.38 2.92
CA ASP A 368 8.42 -24.26 1.46
C ASP A 368 7.53 -23.16 0.84
N ILE A 369 6.29 -23.03 1.31
CA ILE A 369 5.34 -22.00 0.85
C ILE A 369 5.83 -20.55 1.10
N TYR A 370 6.77 -20.38 2.04
CA TYR A 370 7.29 -19.09 2.45
C TYR A 370 8.73 -18.82 2.01
N ARG A 371 9.44 -19.81 1.44
CA ARG A 371 10.86 -19.67 1.05
C ARG A 371 11.09 -18.57 0.03
N GLN A 372 10.12 -18.29 -0.85
CA GLN A 372 10.16 -17.14 -1.77
C GLN A 372 10.20 -15.76 -1.07
N PHE A 373 9.89 -15.70 0.23
CA PHE A 373 9.99 -14.48 1.02
C PHE A 373 11.20 -14.50 1.97
N ALA A 374 11.96 -15.59 2.07
CA ALA A 374 12.97 -15.75 3.10
C ALA A 374 14.24 -14.92 2.83
N SER A 375 14.65 -14.08 3.79
CA SER A 375 15.90 -13.32 3.71
C SER A 375 16.41 -12.91 5.10
N ASP A 376 17.53 -13.51 5.52
CA ASP A 376 18.22 -13.12 6.75
C ASP A 376 18.68 -11.65 6.73
N ALA A 377 19.07 -11.13 5.56
CA ALA A 377 19.48 -9.73 5.41
C ALA A 377 18.31 -8.77 5.69
N ALA A 378 17.15 -9.03 5.11
CA ALA A 378 15.95 -8.23 5.35
C ALA A 378 15.43 -8.41 6.80
N HIS A 379 15.50 -9.62 7.33
CA HIS A 379 15.13 -9.92 8.72
C HIS A 379 16.00 -9.15 9.72
N ALA A 380 17.32 -9.22 9.55
CA ALA A 380 18.28 -8.48 10.37
C ALA A 380 18.07 -6.97 10.28
N ARG A 381 17.66 -6.44 9.11
CA ARG A 381 17.31 -5.02 8.94
C ARG A 381 16.11 -4.63 9.81
N TRP A 382 15.10 -5.48 9.92
CA TRP A 382 13.95 -5.23 10.80
C TRP A 382 14.37 -5.22 12.26
N TRP A 383 15.20 -6.19 12.65
CA TRP A 383 15.72 -6.26 14.01
C TRP A 383 16.60 -5.06 14.40
N ARG A 384 17.30 -4.42 13.47
CA ARG A 384 18.00 -3.15 13.75
C ARG A 384 17.05 -2.03 14.18
N VAL A 385 15.88 -1.91 13.53
CA VAL A 385 14.86 -0.94 13.94
C VAL A 385 14.32 -1.29 15.32
N HIS A 386 14.01 -2.57 15.56
CA HIS A 386 13.56 -3.08 16.85
C HIS A 386 14.54 -2.80 18.00
N ASP A 387 15.80 -3.12 17.79
CA ASP A 387 16.86 -2.97 18.80
C ASP A 387 17.16 -1.49 19.07
N GLY A 388 16.83 -0.59 18.13
CA GLY A 388 16.86 0.85 18.31
C GLY A 388 15.62 1.46 18.98
N MET A 389 14.53 0.71 19.18
CA MET A 389 13.32 1.23 19.82
C MET A 389 13.48 1.33 21.35
N PRO A 390 12.78 2.27 22.02
CA PRO A 390 12.63 2.27 23.47
C PRO A 390 12.15 0.93 24.05
N GLU A 391 12.67 0.53 25.21
CA GLU A 391 12.35 -0.77 25.83
C GLU A 391 10.86 -0.96 26.12
N ASN A 392 10.16 0.10 26.52
CA ASN A 392 8.72 0.08 26.77
C ASN A 392 7.89 -0.20 25.52
N LEU A 393 8.46 -0.04 24.31
CA LEU A 393 7.82 -0.38 23.05
C LEU A 393 8.12 -1.81 22.60
N ARG A 394 9.29 -2.36 22.95
CA ARG A 394 9.70 -3.72 22.55
C ARG A 394 8.78 -4.82 23.09
N LYS A 395 8.13 -4.59 24.23
CA LYS A 395 7.16 -5.55 24.82
C LYS A 395 5.97 -5.87 23.90
N PHE A 396 5.59 -4.93 23.03
CA PHE A 396 4.51 -5.15 22.06
C PHE A 396 4.89 -6.13 20.94
N CYS A 397 6.16 -6.52 20.87
CA CYS A 397 6.70 -7.49 19.94
C CYS A 397 6.90 -8.88 20.57
N PHE A 398 6.41 -9.12 21.78
CA PHE A 398 6.46 -10.44 22.40
C PHE A 398 5.60 -11.45 21.64
N LEU A 399 6.03 -12.71 21.69
CA LEU A 399 5.35 -13.81 21.01
C LEU A 399 4.35 -14.46 21.96
N SER A 400 3.17 -14.82 21.44
CA SER A 400 2.23 -15.66 22.16
C SER A 400 2.81 -17.05 22.37
N THR A 401 2.30 -17.74 23.39
CA THR A 401 2.66 -19.14 23.68
C THR A 401 2.45 -20.03 22.45
N ARG A 402 1.32 -19.82 21.75
CA ARG A 402 1.00 -20.55 20.51
C ARG A 402 1.96 -20.25 19.37
N GLN A 403 2.37 -18.99 19.18
CA GLN A 403 3.29 -18.64 18.11
C GLN A 403 4.67 -19.27 18.32
N LYS A 404 5.15 -19.36 19.56
CA LYS A 404 6.41 -20.04 19.88
C LYS A 404 6.35 -21.54 19.55
N ALA A 405 5.27 -22.21 19.95
CA ALA A 405 5.06 -23.61 19.63
C ALA A 405 4.98 -23.82 18.10
N ALA A 406 4.29 -22.94 17.36
CA ALA A 406 4.25 -22.97 15.90
C ALA A 406 5.65 -22.85 15.26
N LEU A 407 6.47 -21.88 15.71
CA LEU A 407 7.82 -21.69 15.19
C LEU A 407 8.72 -22.92 15.41
N GLU A 408 8.65 -23.53 16.59
CA GLU A 408 9.42 -24.74 16.89
C GLU A 408 8.89 -25.95 16.12
N TRP A 409 7.57 -26.07 15.95
CA TRP A 409 6.97 -27.09 15.09
C TRP A 409 7.49 -26.97 13.65
N ASP A 410 7.40 -25.79 13.05
CA ASP A 410 7.87 -25.55 11.69
C ASP A 410 9.37 -25.83 11.54
N ARG A 411 10.19 -25.47 12.55
CA ARG A 411 11.62 -25.81 12.58
C ARG A 411 11.85 -27.33 12.57
N ARG A 412 11.09 -28.10 13.36
CA ARG A 412 11.16 -29.58 13.40
C ARG A 412 10.69 -30.21 12.10
N GLN A 413 9.68 -29.64 11.44
CA GLN A 413 9.24 -30.11 10.12
C GLN A 413 10.33 -29.87 9.07
N ALA A 414 10.99 -28.72 9.07
CA ALA A 414 12.13 -28.45 8.18
C ALA A 414 13.34 -29.37 8.44
N GLU A 415 13.59 -29.71 9.71
CA GLU A 415 14.59 -30.70 10.12
C GLU A 415 14.25 -32.11 9.62
N GLN A 416 13.00 -32.56 9.83
CA GLN A 416 12.51 -33.85 9.37
C GLN A 416 12.54 -33.97 7.83
N ALA A 417 12.19 -32.88 7.14
CA ALA A 417 12.26 -32.79 5.68
C ALA A 417 13.70 -32.54 5.16
N ASN A 418 14.68 -32.39 6.06
CA ASN A 418 16.09 -32.14 5.76
C ASN A 418 16.32 -31.01 4.76
N PHE A 419 15.72 -29.85 5.02
CA PHE A 419 15.85 -28.69 4.15
C PHE A 419 17.32 -28.31 3.94
N SER A 420 17.69 -28.14 2.67
CA SER A 420 19.08 -27.98 2.21
C SER A 420 19.77 -26.69 2.66
N ASP A 421 19.01 -25.66 3.01
CA ASP A 421 19.56 -24.38 3.48
C ASP A 421 20.12 -24.45 4.92
N GLY A 422 19.72 -25.48 5.70
CA GLY A 422 20.25 -25.74 7.04
C GLY A 422 19.85 -24.73 8.13
N HIS A 423 18.94 -23.78 7.89
CA HIS A 423 18.55 -22.79 8.90
C HIS A 423 17.90 -23.42 10.14
N TRP A 424 17.22 -24.56 9.99
CA TRP A 424 16.62 -25.32 11.09
C TRP A 424 17.63 -25.80 12.15
N ARG A 425 18.94 -25.83 11.82
CA ARG A 425 20.04 -26.18 12.75
C ARG A 425 20.48 -25.00 13.64
N ARG A 426 20.07 -23.77 13.33
CA ARG A 426 20.52 -22.58 14.06
C ARG A 426 19.93 -22.55 15.47
N SER A 427 20.77 -22.23 16.45
CA SER A 427 20.32 -22.08 17.83
C SER A 427 19.53 -20.78 18.03
N ILE A 428 18.35 -20.89 18.62
CA ILE A 428 17.51 -19.73 18.98
C ILE A 428 17.99 -19.11 20.29
N ARG A 429 18.51 -17.87 20.23
CA ARG A 429 18.98 -17.06 21.37
C ARG A 429 18.07 -15.88 21.67
N ASP A 430 17.02 -15.67 20.88
CA ASP A 430 16.03 -14.62 21.10
C ASP A 430 15.51 -14.62 22.55
N PRO A 431 15.68 -13.53 23.32
CA PRO A 431 15.19 -13.42 24.70
C PRO A 431 13.68 -13.66 24.82
N ARG A 432 12.91 -13.36 23.77
CA ARG A 432 11.46 -13.58 23.73
C ARG A 432 11.10 -15.05 23.82
N ARG A 433 12.03 -15.99 23.62
CA ARG A 433 11.79 -17.41 23.87
C ARG A 433 11.30 -17.65 25.30
N GLY A 434 11.90 -16.99 26.29
CA GLY A 434 11.53 -17.10 27.72
C GLY A 434 10.37 -16.21 28.18
N VAL A 435 9.89 -15.28 27.35
CA VAL A 435 8.89 -14.27 27.75
C VAL A 435 7.67 -14.34 26.83
N CYS A 436 6.49 -14.59 27.37
CA CYS A 436 5.24 -14.61 26.59
C CYS A 436 4.39 -13.36 26.84
N VAL A 437 3.45 -13.11 25.92
CA VAL A 437 2.37 -12.12 26.11
C VAL A 437 1.42 -12.58 27.22
N GLU A 438 1.15 -13.87 27.32
CA GLU A 438 0.29 -14.45 28.34
C GLU A 438 1.01 -14.59 29.69
N LYS A 439 0.25 -14.51 30.79
CA LYS A 439 0.77 -14.77 32.16
C LYS A 439 1.38 -16.16 32.30
N PHE A 440 0.85 -17.15 31.57
CA PHE A 440 1.33 -18.52 31.57
C PHE A 440 2.00 -18.81 30.24
N CYS A 441 3.31 -19.03 30.28
CA CYS A 441 4.15 -19.28 29.12
C CYS A 441 4.63 -20.73 29.12
N SER A 442 3.81 -21.67 28.62
CA SER A 442 4.17 -23.10 28.54
C SER A 442 4.07 -23.60 27.10
N TRP A 443 4.90 -23.03 26.24
CA TRP A 443 4.87 -23.34 24.82
C TRP A 443 5.45 -24.73 24.53
N GLU A 444 6.36 -25.25 25.35
CA GLU A 444 6.86 -26.63 25.24
C GLU A 444 5.74 -27.66 25.47
N SER A 445 4.87 -27.41 26.46
CA SER A 445 3.72 -28.29 26.70
C SER A 445 2.72 -28.24 25.55
N MET A 446 2.44 -27.04 25.02
CA MET A 446 1.56 -26.90 23.86
C MET A 446 2.11 -27.61 22.62
N LEU A 447 3.43 -27.61 22.44
CA LEU A 447 4.09 -28.30 21.33
C LEU A 447 3.92 -29.83 21.39
N LEU A 448 3.90 -30.42 22.59
CA LEU A 448 3.70 -31.87 22.75
C LEU A 448 2.36 -32.35 22.18
N HIS A 449 1.33 -31.51 22.24
CA HIS A 449 -0.02 -31.79 21.76
C HIS A 449 -0.33 -31.12 20.41
N TRP A 450 0.70 -30.62 19.72
CA TRP A 450 0.51 -29.89 18.47
C TRP A 450 0.00 -30.83 17.38
N GLY A 451 -1.22 -30.59 16.89
CA GLY A 451 -1.87 -31.43 15.88
C GLY A 451 -2.88 -32.44 16.44
N GLU A 452 -3.05 -32.55 17.76
CA GLU A 452 -4.14 -33.31 18.36
C GLU A 452 -5.48 -32.57 18.17
N THR A 453 -6.51 -33.26 17.67
CA THR A 453 -7.83 -32.68 17.32
C THR A 453 -8.63 -32.11 18.51
N ASN A 454 -8.26 -32.45 19.75
CA ASN A 454 -9.00 -32.07 20.96
C ASN A 454 -8.47 -30.81 21.70
N TRP A 455 -7.36 -30.22 21.27
CA TRP A 455 -6.84 -28.98 21.88
C TRP A 455 -7.55 -27.74 21.30
N THR A 456 -8.79 -27.51 21.73
CA THR A 456 -9.58 -26.32 21.36
C THR A 456 -9.18 -25.09 22.20
N GLY A 457 -7.99 -24.56 21.93
CA GLY A 457 -7.69 -23.15 22.20
C GLY A 457 -8.50 -22.31 21.21
N ALA A 458 -9.71 -21.90 21.60
CA ALA A 458 -10.63 -21.09 20.82
C ALA A 458 -10.04 -19.71 20.49
N SER A 459 -9.29 -19.66 19.38
CA SER A 459 -9.09 -18.50 18.53
C SER A 459 -8.28 -19.00 17.32
N THR A 460 -8.96 -19.44 16.27
CA THR A 460 -8.37 -19.64 14.96
C THR A 460 -7.89 -18.29 14.41
N VAL A 461 -6.71 -17.83 14.84
CA VAL A 461 -5.86 -17.07 13.92
C VAL A 461 -5.21 -18.11 13.03
N GLN A 462 -5.99 -18.59 12.06
CA GLN A 462 -5.38 -19.09 10.85
C GLN A 462 -4.64 -17.88 10.25
N VAL A 463 -3.35 -17.74 10.55
CA VAL A 463 -2.43 -17.17 9.56
C VAL A 463 -2.24 -18.23 8.47
N GLN A 464 -3.34 -18.77 7.93
CA GLN A 464 -3.34 -19.25 6.56
C GLN A 464 -3.36 -17.99 5.71
N GLY A 465 -2.21 -17.34 5.64
CA GLY A 465 -1.88 -16.53 4.50
C GLY A 465 -1.78 -17.47 3.30
N GLN A 466 -2.93 -17.94 2.80
CA GLN A 466 -3.09 -18.13 1.37
C GLN A 466 -3.03 -16.72 0.77
N VAL A 467 -1.81 -16.18 0.67
CA VAL A 467 -1.51 -15.37 -0.49
C VAL A 467 -1.55 -16.40 -1.63
N GLN A 468 -2.75 -16.63 -2.18
CA GLN A 468 -2.80 -16.97 -3.58
C GLN A 468 -2.23 -15.74 -4.30
N VAL A 469 -0.90 -15.72 -4.45
CA VAL A 469 -0.30 -15.15 -5.64
C VAL A 469 -0.75 -16.12 -6.72
N GLN A 470 -1.98 -15.95 -7.21
CA GLN A 470 -2.26 -16.33 -8.58
C GLN A 470 -1.42 -15.36 -9.42
N ALA A 471 -0.14 -15.70 -9.58
CA ALA A 471 0.53 -15.45 -10.83
C ALA A 471 -0.25 -16.30 -11.83
N ASN A 472 -1.29 -15.72 -12.40
CA ASN A 472 -1.93 -16.31 -13.56
C ASN A 472 -0.95 -16.04 -14.70
N PRO A 473 -0.28 -17.04 -15.30
CA PRO A 473 0.68 -16.81 -16.39
C PRO A 473 -0.02 -16.45 -17.70
N SER A 474 -1.27 -16.01 -17.64
CA SER A 474 -2.18 -15.88 -18.77
C SER A 474 -3.29 -14.90 -18.40
N LEU A 475 -3.02 -13.61 -18.55
CA LEU A 475 -3.92 -12.57 -19.08
C LEU A 475 -3.26 -11.19 -19.00
#